data_AF-A0A5C7PL52-F1
#
_entry.id   AF-A0A5C7PL52-F1
#
_cell.length_a   1.000
_cell.length_b   1.000
_cell.length_c   1.000
_cell.angle_alpha   90.00
_cell.angle_beta   90.00
_cell.angle_gamma   90.00
#
_symmetry.space_group_name_H-M   'P 1'
#
loop_
_entity.id
_entity.type
_entity.pdbx_description
1 polymer ?
#
loop_
_entity_poly.entity_id
_entity_poly.type
_entity_poly.pdbx_seq_one_letter_code
_entity_poly.pdbx_strand_id
1 'polypeptide(L)' 'MSDATAPAGQKAEADEVFESAAELFSLLSTPIRLKLLSALCHGERNVSELLEQIDTTQPNLSQHLGTLY' A
#
# COMPACT_ATOMS: atom_id res chain seq x y z
N MET A 1 -17.04 26.05 -30.67
CA MET A 1 -16.51 26.03 -29.29
C MET A 1 -17.67 25.74 -28.36
N SER A 2 -17.96 24.46 -28.15
CA SER A 2 -18.94 24.01 -27.15
C SER A 2 -18.13 23.40 -26.01
N ASP A 3 -18.11 24.12 -24.90
CA ASP A 3 -17.46 23.73 -23.66
C ASP A 3 -18.24 22.53 -23.09
N ALA A 4 -17.62 21.36 -23.12
CA ALA A 4 -18.16 20.15 -22.53
C ALA A 4 -17.84 20.18 -21.03
N THR A 5 -18.64 20.92 -20.26
CA THR A 5 -18.61 20.86 -18.80
C THR A 5 -18.99 19.44 -18.39
N ALA A 6 -17.98 18.61 -18.09
CA ALA A 6 -18.19 17.32 -17.46
C ALA A 6 -19.00 17.53 -16.17
N PRO A 7 -19.97 16.64 -15.85
CA PRO A 7 -20.79 16.80 -14.67
C PRO A 7 -19.88 16.80 -13.44
N ALA A 8 -20.01 17.83 -12.59
CA ALA A 8 -19.17 18.04 -11.41
C ALA A 8 -19.10 16.80 -10.48
N GLY A 9 -20.09 15.91 -10.52
CA GLY A 9 -20.08 14.63 -9.81
C GLY A 9 -19.00 13.63 -10.25
N GLN A 10 -18.62 13.57 -11.53
CA GLN A 10 -17.55 12.67 -12.00
C GLN A 10 -16.16 13.11 -11.52
N LYS A 11 -15.96 14.42 -11.36
CA LYS A 11 -14.69 14.95 -10.85
C LYS A 11 -14.54 14.67 -9.35
N ALA A 12 -15.63 14.81 -8.59
CA ALA A 12 -15.62 14.51 -7.16
C ALA A 12 -15.37 13.01 -6.88
N GLU A 13 -16.02 12.10 -7.61
CA GLU A 13 -15.74 10.65 -7.50
C GLU A 13 -14.28 10.32 -7.84
N ALA A 14 -13.72 10.96 -8.88
CA ALA A 14 -12.31 10.75 -9.24
C ALA A 14 -11.35 11.25 -8.15
N ASP A 15 -11.63 12.41 -7.55
CA ASP A 15 -10.82 12.96 -6.46
C ASP A 15 -10.84 12.04 -5.21
N GLU A 16 -11.99 11.45 -4.89
CA GLU A 16 -12.10 10.44 -3.80
C GLU A 16 -11.28 9.18 -4.07
N VAL A 17 -11.27 8.70 -5.32
CA VAL A 17 -10.43 7.56 -5.74
C VAL A 17 -8.95 7.89 -5.61
N PHE A 18 -8.54 9.10 -6.01
CA PHE A 18 -7.14 9.53 -5.89
C PHE A 18 -6.71 9.70 -4.44
N GLU A 19 -7.57 10.23 -3.56
CA GLU A 19 -7.27 10.34 -2.13
C GLU A 19 -7.07 8.96 -1.50
N SER A 20 -7.98 8.03 -1.79
CA SER A 20 -7.88 6.64 -1.32
C SER A 20 -6.60 5.96 -1.81
N ALA A 21 -6.22 6.20 -3.08
CA ALA A 21 -4.99 5.68 -3.64
C ALA A 21 -3.74 6.32 -3.00
N ALA A 22 -3.77 7.62 -2.72
CA ALA A 22 -2.68 8.33 -2.08
C ALA A 22 -2.44 7.83 -0.64
N GLU A 23 -3.52 7.57 0.11
CA GLU A 23 -3.44 6.94 1.43
C GLU A 23 -2.77 5.56 1.35
N LEU A 24 -3.20 4.72 0.41
CA LEU A 24 -2.61 3.40 0.19
C LEU A 24 -1.14 3.47 -0.23
N PHE A 25 -0.79 4.34 -1.18
CA PHE A 25 0.60 4.49 -1.62
C PHE A 25 1.49 5.08 -0.53
N SER A 26 0.98 5.99 0.30
CA SER A 26 1.68 6.47 1.49
C SER A 26 1.97 5.31 2.46
N LEU A 27 1.00 4.41 2.65
CA LEU A 27 1.16 3.20 3.43
C LEU A 27 2.11 2.17 2.82
N LEU A 28 2.35 2.19 1.50
CA LEU A 28 3.24 1.21 0.86
C LEU A 28 4.63 1.78 0.52
N SER A 29 4.83 3.10 0.66
CA SER A 29 6.01 3.84 0.20
C SER A 29 7.37 3.48 0.83
N THR A 30 7.48 2.41 1.62
CA THR A 30 8.77 1.97 2.17
C THR A 30 9.24 0.64 1.54
N PRO A 31 10.56 0.45 1.32
CA PRO A 31 11.07 -0.78 0.74
C PRO A 31 10.69 -2.05 1.51
N ILE A 32 10.64 -2.01 2.84
CA ILE A 32 10.26 -3.17 3.65
C ILE A 32 8.79 -3.54 3.42
N ARG A 33 7.87 -2.55 3.37
CA ARG A 33 6.44 -2.82 3.15
C ARG A 33 6.16 -3.42 1.77
N LEU A 34 6.89 -2.99 0.74
CA LEU A 34 6.81 -3.60 -0.60
C LEU A 34 7.34 -5.04 -0.62
N LYS A 35 8.44 -5.33 0.09
CA LYS A 35 8.96 -6.70 0.22
C LYS A 35 7.97 -7.60 0.96
N LEU A 36 7.36 -7.11 2.05
CA LEU A 36 6.31 -7.82 2.79
C LEU A 36 5.11 -8.12 1.89
N LEU A 37 4.60 -7.12 1.17
CA LEU A 37 3.48 -7.29 0.22
C LEU A 37 3.84 -8.35 -0.83
N SER A 38 5.01 -8.25 -1.45
CA SER A 38 5.49 -9.23 -2.41
C SER A 38 5.55 -10.64 -1.80
N ALA A 39 6.09 -10.80 -0.59
CA ALA A 39 6.21 -12.13 0.03
C ALA A 39 4.83 -12.74 0.35
N LEU A 40 3.88 -11.93 0.82
CA LEU A 40 2.54 -12.34 1.21
C LEU A 40 1.59 -12.57 0.03
N CYS A 41 1.80 -11.88 -1.10
CA CYS A 41 1.06 -12.13 -2.34
C CYS A 41 1.28 -13.55 -2.90
N HIS A 42 2.37 -14.22 -2.50
CA HIS A 42 2.67 -15.59 -2.91
C HIS A 42 2.22 -16.65 -1.89
N GLY A 43 1.54 -16.25 -0.81
CA GLY A 43 1.05 -17.14 0.23
C GLY A 43 1.22 -16.59 1.63
N GLU A 44 0.47 -17.15 2.58
CA GLU A 44 0.60 -16.85 4.00
C GLU A 44 1.99 -17.26 4.51
N ARG A 45 2.60 -16.41 5.35
CA ARG A 45 3.94 -16.61 5.91
C ARG A 45 4.00 -16.12 7.35
N ASN A 46 4.78 -16.80 8.17
CA ASN A 46 5.08 -16.36 9.52
C ASN A 46 6.31 -15.42 9.55
N VAL A 47 6.52 -14.77 10.70
CA VAL A 47 7.60 -13.79 10.91
C VAL A 47 8.99 -14.37 10.64
N SER A 48 9.23 -15.63 11.01
CA SER A 48 10.53 -16.29 10.78
C SER A 48 10.79 -16.50 9.29
N GLU A 49 9.79 -16.98 8.53
CA GLU A 49 9.89 -17.18 7.08
C GLU A 49 10.10 -15.86 6.32
N LEU A 50 9.58 -14.75 6.84
CA LEU A 50 9.79 -13.42 6.27
C LEU A 50 11.20 -12.89 6.54
N LEU A 51 11.75 -13.16 7.73
CA LEU A 51 13.13 -12.78 8.08
C LEU A 51 14.19 -13.53 7.26
N GLU A 52 13.87 -14.72 6.74
CA GLU A 52 14.74 -15.44 5.80
C GLU A 52 14.83 -14.76 4.42
N GLN A 53 13.82 -13.97 4.04
CA GLN A 53 13.71 -13.32 2.73
C GLN A 53 14.01 -11.81 2.77
N ILE A 54 13.85 -11.20 3.93
CA ILE A 54 13.95 -9.76 4.12
C ILE A 54 15.03 -9.50 5.16
N ASP A 55 16.17 -8.99 4.70
CA ASP A 55 17.26 -8.56 5.57
C ASP A 55 16.83 -7.37 6.44
N THR A 56 16.47 -7.67 7.68
CA THR A 56 16.03 -6.73 8.71
C THR A 56 16.03 -7.40 10.09
N THR A 57 15.66 -6.66 11.13
CA THR A 57 15.48 -7.21 12.48
C THR A 57 14.01 -7.55 12.73
N GLN A 58 13.75 -8.50 13.63
CA GLN A 58 12.40 -8.89 14.01
C GLN A 58 11.56 -7.70 14.55
N PRO A 59 12.05 -6.82 15.44
CA PRO A 59 11.27 -5.66 15.89
C PRO A 59 10.89 -4.72 14.73
N ASN A 60 11.82 -4.49 13.79
CA ASN A 60 11.56 -3.66 12.62
C ASN A 60 10.52 -4.29 11.67
N LEU A 61 10.62 -5.60 11.44
CA LEU A 61 9.65 -6.34 10.63
C LEU A 61 8.25 -6.31 11.24
N SER A 62 8.13 -6.58 12.54
CA SER A 62 6.85 -6.53 13.27
C SER A 62 6.24 -5.14 13.27
N GLN A 63 7.05 -4.08 13.41
CA GLN A 63 6.57 -2.69 13.31
C GLN A 63 5.94 -2.41 11.94
N HIS A 64 6.59 -2.83 10.86
CA HIS A 64 6.06 -2.65 9.51
C HIS A 64 4.81 -3.50 9.25
N LEU A 65 4.74 -4.74 9.75
CA LEU A 65 3.54 -5.57 9.68
C LEU A 65 2.36 -4.93 10.43
N GLY A 66 2.58 -4.41 11.63
CA GLY A 66 1.55 -3.73 12.42
C GLY A 66 1.13 -2.37 11.84
N THR A 67 1.85 -1.84 10.87
CA THR A 67 1.42 -0.64 10.11
C THR A 67 0.52 -1.05 8.93
N LEU A 68 0.63 -2.28 8.43
CA LEU A 68 -0.19 -2.79 7.31
C LEU A 68 -1.55 -3.35 7.77
N TYR A 69 -1.76 -3.52 9.07
CA TYR A 69 -3.00 -3.95 9.74
C TYR A 69 -3.60 -2.80 10.55
#